data_AF-A0A537I9P9-F1
#
_entry.id   AF-A0A537I9P9-F1
#
_cell.length_a   1.000
_cell.length_b   1.000
_cell.length_c   1.000
_cell.angle_alpha   90.00
_cell.angle_beta   90.00
_cell.angle_gamma   90.00
#
_symmetry.space_group_name_H-M   'P 1'
#
loop_
_entity.id
_entity.type
_entity.pdbx_description
1 polymer ?
#
loop_
_entity_poly.entity_id
_entity_poly.type
_entity_poly.pdbx_seq_one_letter_code
_entity_poly.pdbx_strand_id
1 'polypeptide(L)'
;MSAPASCPNCGKALASDTKFCPNCGRAITPVQPDICPKCGARNVQGHNYCPGCGFPLTPALRASEALRQTTSDLSTYRQSVPTADYSQVPPDYRRMRDYQETTDIGRTSTGLLLLAISSLLDPIPILNYLGGLLALVGAVLMILGRGAFGDAHSRNVVLSVVIYVVGLVIGILVALSFAFSLGSIQISGASGSSAAGALSAAFNDLLVGLIITGAVIGIAIIVFTYAIQDRLGRVLLLAGYISSLSVGILVLSVIGSQVTTALQSASLSSAVSSLQSQAQLLRLLGFIPAIFYATAYYRVRQRIDRGELPSRP
;
A
#
# COMPACT_ATOMS: atom_id res chain seq x y z
N MET A 1 5.09 -34.92 38.45
CA MET A 1 6.54 -35.17 38.53
C MET A 1 7.06 -34.26 39.61
N SER A 2 7.29 -34.79 40.80
CA SER A 2 7.72 -33.99 41.94
C SER A 2 9.16 -33.52 41.66
N ALA A 3 9.38 -32.21 41.62
CA ALA A 3 10.74 -31.65 41.59
C ALA A 3 11.55 -32.26 42.76
N PRO A 4 12.88 -32.47 42.62
CA PRO A 4 13.67 -32.93 43.74
C PRO A 4 13.51 -31.94 44.90
N ALA A 5 13.02 -32.41 46.05
CA ALA A 5 12.74 -31.57 47.21
C ALA A 5 14.01 -30.86 47.74
N SER A 6 15.19 -31.32 47.32
CA SER A 6 16.51 -30.83 47.73
C SER A 6 17.45 -30.71 46.53
N CYS A 7 18.32 -29.70 46.55
CA CYS A 7 19.31 -29.51 45.50
C CYS A 7 20.34 -30.66 45.52
N PRO A 8 20.56 -31.36 44.40
CA PRO A 8 21.50 -32.49 44.35
C PRO A 8 22.97 -32.07 44.53
N ASN A 9 23.29 -30.78 44.44
CA ASN A 9 24.65 -30.27 44.57
C ASN A 9 24.97 -29.69 45.96
N CYS A 10 23.99 -29.12 46.66
CA CYS A 10 24.22 -28.50 47.99
C CYS A 10 23.26 -28.97 49.09
N GLY A 11 22.34 -29.89 48.78
CA GLY A 11 21.43 -30.52 49.74
C GLY A 11 20.31 -29.62 50.30
N LYS A 12 20.29 -28.31 50.00
CA LYS A 12 19.25 -27.41 50.52
C LYS A 12 17.92 -27.57 49.79
N ALA A 13 16.83 -27.37 50.54
CA ALA A 13 15.47 -27.50 50.03
C ALA A 13 15.20 -26.56 48.85
N LEU A 14 14.44 -27.04 47.87
CA LEU A 14 14.04 -26.28 46.68
C LEU A 14 12.52 -26.06 46.70
N ALA A 15 12.10 -24.85 46.32
CA ALA A 15 10.70 -24.60 45.99
C ALA A 15 10.35 -25.32 44.68
N SER A 16 9.08 -25.70 44.52
CA SER A 16 8.58 -26.30 43.27
C SER A 16 8.92 -25.40 42.08
N ASP A 17 9.51 -25.98 41.04
CA ASP A 17 9.84 -25.34 39.75
C ASP A 17 11.00 -24.34 39.71
N THR A 18 11.90 -24.33 40.70
CA THR A 18 13.14 -23.51 40.62
C THR A 18 14.08 -24.02 39.52
N LYS A 19 14.39 -23.18 38.52
CA LYS A 19 15.33 -23.50 37.44
C LYS A 19 16.81 -23.47 37.87
N PHE A 20 17.13 -22.73 38.93
CA PHE A 20 18.47 -22.60 39.51
C PHE A 20 18.35 -22.64 41.04
N CYS A 21 19.32 -23.25 41.71
CA CYS A 21 19.36 -23.28 43.18
C CYS A 21 19.74 -21.90 43.72
N PRO A 22 18.91 -21.26 44.57
CA PRO A 22 19.22 -19.94 45.12
C PRO A 22 20.42 -19.94 46.08
N ASN A 23 20.82 -21.11 46.61
CA ASN A 23 21.94 -21.21 47.54
C ASN A 23 23.29 -21.53 46.88
N CYS A 24 23.32 -22.24 45.75
CA CYS A 24 24.59 -22.61 45.09
C CYS A 24 24.70 -22.18 43.63
N GLY A 25 23.66 -21.54 43.08
CA GLY A 25 23.64 -20.99 41.72
C GLY A 25 23.57 -22.02 40.58
N ARG A 26 23.66 -23.32 40.85
CA ARG A 26 23.59 -24.35 39.79
C ARG A 26 22.18 -24.54 39.24
N ALA A 27 22.10 -24.80 37.94
CA ALA A 27 20.86 -25.15 37.26
C ALA A 27 20.29 -26.46 37.81
N ILE A 28 18.97 -26.50 38.00
CA ILE A 28 18.22 -27.70 38.36
C ILE A 28 17.64 -28.26 37.06
N THR A 29 18.23 -29.36 36.58
CA THR A 29 17.70 -30.06 35.41
C THR A 29 16.42 -30.80 35.78
N PRO A 30 15.30 -30.55 35.08
CA PRO A 30 14.07 -31.30 35.33
C PRO A 30 14.29 -32.77 34.93
N VAL A 31 13.93 -33.68 35.84
CA VAL A 31 14.04 -35.13 35.63
C VAL A 31 13.03 -35.53 34.55
N GLN A 32 13.48 -36.17 33.47
CA GLN A 32 12.59 -36.74 32.46
C GLN A 32 11.87 -37.98 33.03
N PRO A 33 10.61 -38.24 32.64
CA PRO A 33 9.88 -39.38 33.18
C PRO A 33 10.43 -40.68 32.57
N ASP A 34 10.77 -41.66 33.41
CA ASP A 34 11.28 -42.96 32.97
C ASP A 34 10.25 -43.79 32.19
N ILE A 35 8.96 -43.45 32.31
CA ILE A 35 7.87 -44.08 31.56
C ILE A 35 7.11 -42.99 30.80
N CYS A 36 6.90 -43.20 29.50
CA CYS A 36 6.16 -42.27 28.66
C CYS A 36 4.70 -42.22 29.10
N PRO A 37 4.17 -41.04 29.46
CA PRO A 37 2.78 -40.92 29.92
C PRO A 37 1.76 -41.13 28.79
N LYS A 38 2.16 -41.08 27.51
CA LYS A 38 1.26 -41.27 26.37
C LYS A 38 1.12 -42.74 25.98
N CYS A 39 2.21 -43.52 25.97
CA CYS A 39 2.19 -44.88 25.44
C CYS A 39 2.71 -45.95 26.41
N GLY A 40 3.18 -45.57 27.61
CA GLY A 40 3.71 -46.51 28.60
C GLY A 40 5.11 -47.09 28.29
N ALA A 41 5.72 -46.72 27.16
CA ALA A 41 7.08 -47.16 26.83
C ALA A 41 8.11 -46.60 27.81
N ARG A 42 9.16 -47.39 28.10
CA ARG A 42 10.27 -46.96 28.95
C ARG A 42 11.15 -45.97 28.20
N ASN A 43 11.45 -44.82 28.80
CA ASN A 43 12.28 -43.78 28.22
C ASN A 43 13.74 -43.95 28.66
N VAL A 44 14.65 -43.57 27.77
CA VAL A 44 16.08 -43.44 28.08
C VAL A 44 16.36 -41.97 28.43
N GLN A 45 17.20 -41.75 29.44
CA GLN A 45 17.53 -40.41 29.93
C GLN A 45 18.24 -39.59 28.84
N GLY A 46 17.83 -38.33 28.68
CA GLY A 46 18.46 -37.39 27.74
C GLY A 46 17.76 -37.25 26.38
N HIS A 47 16.66 -37.97 26.12
CA HIS A 47 15.90 -37.81 24.88
C HIS A 47 14.78 -36.77 25.02
N ASN A 48 14.62 -35.95 23.98
CA ASN A 48 13.59 -34.90 23.95
C ASN A 48 12.18 -35.46 23.65
N TYR A 49 12.09 -36.63 23.02
CA TYR A 49 10.85 -37.29 22.60
C TYR A 49 10.89 -38.79 22.93
N CYS A 50 9.72 -39.37 23.19
CA CYS A 50 9.56 -40.80 23.42
C CYS A 50 9.84 -41.58 22.13
N PRO A 51 10.79 -42.52 22.12
CA PRO A 51 11.12 -43.29 20.91
C PRO A 51 9.97 -44.21 20.46
N GLY A 52 9.09 -44.64 21.38
CA GLY A 52 7.97 -45.51 21.04
C GLY A 52 6.75 -44.82 20.43
N CYS A 53 6.58 -43.49 20.57
CA CYS A 53 5.36 -42.80 20.11
C CYS A 53 5.54 -41.33 19.74
N GLY A 54 6.76 -40.80 19.79
CA GLY A 54 7.08 -39.40 19.49
C GLY A 54 6.60 -38.39 20.54
N PHE A 55 6.11 -38.81 21.71
CA PHE A 55 5.61 -37.88 22.72
C PHE A 55 6.73 -37.01 23.33
N PRO A 56 6.59 -35.67 23.38
CA PRO A 56 7.61 -34.81 23.97
C PRO A 56 7.78 -35.09 25.48
N LEU A 57 9.02 -35.32 25.91
CA LEU A 57 9.35 -35.71 27.28
C LEU A 57 9.72 -34.53 28.17
N THR A 58 10.01 -33.37 27.59
CA THR A 58 10.35 -32.15 28.33
C THR A 58 9.15 -31.20 28.45
N PRO A 59 9.02 -30.45 29.56
CA PRO A 59 7.93 -29.48 29.75
C PRO A 59 7.87 -28.41 28.67
N ALA A 60 9.04 -27.93 28.22
CA ALA A 60 9.15 -26.92 27.17
C ALA A 60 8.57 -27.41 25.83
N LEU A 61 8.86 -28.67 25.45
CA LEU A 61 8.34 -29.24 24.20
C LEU A 61 6.84 -29.53 24.27
N ARG A 62 6.32 -29.90 25.45
CA ARG A 62 4.87 -30.06 25.66
C ARG A 62 4.12 -28.73 25.54
N ALA A 63 4.68 -27.66 26.09
CA ALA A 63 4.11 -26.32 25.97
C ALA A 63 4.07 -25.85 24.50
N SER A 64 5.12 -26.10 23.71
CA SER A 64 5.14 -25.77 22.28
C SER A 64 4.15 -26.59 21.45
N GLU A 65 3.92 -27.86 21.80
CA GLU A 65 2.95 -28.73 21.11
C GLU A 65 1.51 -28.27 21.35
N ALA A 66 1.17 -27.89 22.60
CA ALA A 66 -0.14 -27.34 22.94
C ALA A 66 -0.43 -26.02 22.19
N LEU A 67 0.58 -25.17 22.02
CA LEU A 67 0.46 -23.93 21.24
C LEU A 67 0.22 -24.23 19.75
N ARG A 68 0.93 -25.22 19.18
CA ARG A 68 0.75 -25.65 17.78
C ARG A 68 -0.65 -26.18 17.50
N GLN A 69 -1.23 -26.95 18.43
CA GLN A 69 -2.59 -27.47 18.30
C GLN A 69 -3.62 -26.33 18.28
N THR A 70 -3.43 -25.30 19.12
CA THR A 70 -4.31 -24.12 19.17
C THR A 70 -4.33 -23.34 17.84
N THR A 71 -3.18 -23.22 17.16
CA THR A 71 -3.10 -22.58 15.83
C THR A 71 -3.69 -23.42 14.70
N SER A 72 -3.71 -24.75 14.85
CA SER A 72 -4.35 -25.65 13.89
C SER A 72 -5.87 -25.55 13.93
N ASP A 73 -6.46 -25.47 15.13
CA ASP A 73 -7.92 -25.36 15.29
C ASP A 73 -8.49 -24.04 14.74
N LEU A 74 -7.72 -22.94 14.79
CA LEU A 74 -8.08 -21.68 14.14
C LEU A 74 -8.09 -21.77 12.61
N SER A 75 -7.25 -22.64 12.04
CA SER A 75 -7.21 -22.88 10.59
C SER A 75 -8.44 -23.68 10.13
N THR A 76 -8.90 -24.62 10.97
CA THR A 76 -10.13 -25.40 10.73
C THR A 76 -11.39 -24.57 10.97
N TYR A 77 -11.43 -23.68 11.96
CA TYR A 77 -12.58 -22.78 12.20
C TYR A 77 -12.87 -21.88 10.98
N ARG A 78 -11.83 -21.46 10.24
CA ARG A 78 -12.01 -20.69 8.99
C ARG A 78 -12.71 -21.49 7.89
N GLN A 79 -12.60 -22.82 7.92
CA GLN A 79 -13.21 -23.72 6.93
C GLN A 79 -14.60 -24.22 7.36
N SER A 80 -14.96 -24.08 8.65
CA SER A 80 -16.25 -24.52 9.18
C SER A 80 -17.26 -23.39 9.35
N VAL A 81 -17.12 -22.27 8.63
CA VAL A 81 -18.24 -21.35 8.47
C VAL A 81 -19.33 -22.18 7.79
N PRO A 82 -20.47 -22.48 8.45
CA PRO A 82 -21.54 -23.21 7.80
C PRO A 82 -21.91 -22.42 6.54
N THR A 83 -22.03 -23.09 5.40
CA THR A 83 -22.69 -22.48 4.24
C THR A 83 -24.07 -22.06 4.74
N ALA A 84 -24.24 -20.78 5.02
CA ALA A 84 -25.47 -20.27 5.58
C ALA A 84 -26.59 -20.76 4.66
N ASP A 85 -27.54 -21.52 5.22
CA ASP A 85 -28.69 -21.99 4.49
C ASP A 85 -29.49 -20.76 4.06
N TYR A 86 -29.27 -20.35 2.81
CA TYR A 86 -29.86 -19.15 2.21
C TYR A 86 -31.40 -19.23 2.12
N SER A 87 -32.00 -20.37 2.47
CA SER A 87 -33.45 -20.54 2.56
C SER A 87 -34.08 -19.87 3.79
N GLN A 88 -33.29 -19.52 4.82
CA GLN A 88 -33.81 -18.91 6.07
C GLN A 88 -33.61 -17.40 6.19
N VAL A 89 -33.04 -16.73 5.18
CA VAL A 89 -32.94 -15.26 5.18
C VAL A 89 -34.34 -14.67 4.93
N PRO A 90 -34.90 -13.83 5.82
CA PRO A 90 -36.19 -13.20 5.58
C PRO A 90 -36.16 -12.45 4.24
N PRO A 91 -37.24 -12.50 3.43
CA PRO A 91 -37.26 -11.88 2.10
C PRO A 91 -36.92 -10.38 2.13
N ASP A 92 -37.16 -9.71 3.27
CA ASP A 92 -36.80 -8.32 3.49
C ASP A 92 -35.27 -8.08 3.52
N TYR A 93 -34.52 -8.96 4.19
CA TYR A 93 -33.05 -8.87 4.25
C TYR A 93 -32.38 -9.11 2.91
N ARG A 94 -32.91 -10.04 2.10
CA ARG A 94 -32.38 -10.30 0.75
C ARG A 94 -32.54 -9.05 -0.13
N ARG A 95 -33.72 -8.43 -0.10
CA ARG A 95 -34.02 -7.20 -0.84
C ARG A 95 -33.11 -6.03 -0.43
N MET A 96 -32.82 -5.88 0.87
CA MET A 96 -31.90 -4.85 1.36
C MET A 96 -30.47 -5.05 0.86
N ARG A 97 -29.97 -6.29 0.86
CA ARG A 97 -28.64 -6.62 0.33
C ARG A 97 -28.55 -6.33 -1.17
N ASP A 98 -29.55 -6.75 -1.95
CA ASP A 98 -29.61 -6.51 -3.40
C ASP A 98 -29.65 -5.00 -3.70
N TYR A 99 -30.38 -4.22 -2.88
CA TYR A 99 -30.41 -2.76 -2.98
C TYR A 99 -29.05 -2.12 -2.69
N GLN A 100 -28.35 -2.61 -1.66
CA GLN A 100 -27.03 -2.10 -1.31
C GLN A 100 -26.00 -2.44 -2.40
N GLU A 101 -26.01 -3.66 -2.93
CA GLU A 101 -25.12 -4.10 -4.01
C GLU A 101 -25.36 -3.26 -5.29
N THR A 102 -26.61 -3.07 -5.69
CA THR A 102 -26.94 -2.23 -6.87
C THR A 102 -26.56 -0.76 -6.68
N THR A 103 -26.69 -0.23 -5.47
CA THR A 103 -26.26 1.13 -5.13
C THR A 103 -24.73 1.27 -5.18
N ASP A 104 -24.00 0.31 -4.62
CA ASP A 104 -22.54 0.31 -4.59
C ASP A 104 -21.95 0.17 -6.01
N ILE A 105 -22.57 -0.67 -6.85
CA ILE A 105 -22.25 -0.78 -8.27
C ILE A 105 -22.52 0.56 -8.98
N GLY A 106 -23.69 1.17 -8.73
CA GLY A 106 -24.06 2.46 -9.33
C GLY A 106 -23.08 3.57 -8.98
N ARG A 107 -22.73 3.71 -7.69
CA ARG A 107 -21.73 4.69 -7.22
C ARG A 107 -20.37 4.49 -7.87
N THR A 108 -19.93 3.24 -8.03
CA THR A 108 -18.65 2.93 -8.69
C THR A 108 -18.67 3.25 -10.19
N SER A 109 -19.77 2.93 -10.89
CA SER A 109 -19.96 3.28 -12.31
C SER A 109 -19.97 4.79 -12.52
N THR A 110 -20.68 5.55 -11.69
CA THR A 110 -20.66 7.02 -11.71
C THR A 110 -19.27 7.57 -11.37
N GLY A 111 -18.59 6.99 -10.37
CA GLY A 111 -17.24 7.39 -9.98
C GLY A 111 -16.24 7.22 -11.11
N LEU A 112 -16.29 6.10 -11.84
CA LEU A 112 -15.44 5.85 -13.01
C LEU A 112 -15.68 6.85 -14.14
N LEU A 113 -16.93 7.26 -14.37
CA LEU A 113 -17.23 8.30 -15.34
C LEU A 113 -16.64 9.65 -14.94
N LEU A 114 -16.74 10.03 -13.66
CA LEU A 114 -16.16 11.27 -13.17
C LEU A 114 -14.62 11.26 -13.27
N LEU A 115 -13.98 10.12 -13.00
CA LEU A 115 -12.54 9.95 -13.15
C LEU A 115 -12.09 9.99 -14.62
N ALA A 116 -12.89 9.43 -15.54
CA ALA A 116 -12.60 9.51 -16.96
C ALA A 116 -12.67 10.95 -17.47
N ILE A 117 -13.71 11.68 -17.06
CA ILE A 117 -13.87 13.10 -17.40
C ILE A 117 -12.75 13.93 -16.75
N SER A 118 -12.42 13.68 -15.48
CA SER A 118 -11.37 14.45 -14.79
C SER A 118 -10.02 14.32 -15.49
N SER A 119 -9.62 13.10 -15.88
CA SER A 119 -8.35 12.90 -16.60
C SER A 119 -8.28 13.68 -17.92
N LEU A 120 -9.41 13.89 -18.61
CA LEU A 120 -9.48 14.67 -19.84
C LEU A 120 -9.47 16.19 -19.59
N LEU A 121 -9.91 16.63 -18.41
CA LEU A 121 -9.94 18.04 -18.03
C LEU A 121 -8.59 18.52 -17.47
N ASP A 122 -7.79 17.65 -16.88
CA ASP A 122 -6.52 18.01 -16.24
C ASP A 122 -5.53 18.77 -17.15
N PRO A 123 -5.35 18.43 -18.45
CA PRO A 123 -4.47 19.19 -19.33
C PRO A 123 -4.97 20.61 -19.65
N ILE A 124 -6.23 20.94 -19.35
CA ILE A 124 -6.86 22.24 -19.67
C ILE A 124 -6.70 23.21 -18.48
N PRO A 125 -5.94 24.31 -18.60
CA PRO A 125 -5.57 25.16 -17.46
C PRO A 125 -6.73 25.88 -16.78
N ILE A 126 -7.80 26.16 -17.54
CA ILE A 126 -8.99 26.86 -17.03
C ILE A 126 -9.90 25.86 -16.28
N LEU A 127 -9.82 24.58 -16.64
CA LEU A 127 -10.70 23.52 -16.14
C LEU A 127 -10.00 22.52 -15.20
N ASN A 128 -8.70 22.66 -14.95
CA ASN A 128 -7.95 21.74 -14.10
C ASN A 128 -8.48 21.69 -12.65
N TYR A 129 -8.94 22.82 -12.09
CA TYR A 129 -9.56 22.87 -10.78
C TYR A 129 -10.89 22.09 -10.74
N LEU A 130 -11.69 22.20 -11.82
CA LEU A 130 -12.89 21.40 -12.01
C LEU A 130 -12.54 19.92 -12.14
N GLY A 131 -11.50 19.59 -12.91
CA GLY A 131 -10.96 18.24 -13.03
C GLY A 131 -10.59 17.63 -11.68
N GLY A 132 -9.82 18.36 -10.86
CA GLY A 132 -9.44 17.93 -9.51
C GLY A 132 -10.64 17.69 -8.58
N LEU A 133 -11.66 18.55 -8.63
CA LEU A 133 -12.88 18.36 -7.84
C LEU A 133 -13.68 17.13 -8.31
N LEU A 134 -13.81 16.94 -9.63
CA LEU A 134 -14.44 15.74 -10.20
C LEU A 134 -13.67 14.47 -9.84
N ALA A 135 -12.34 14.51 -9.86
CA ALA A 135 -11.49 13.39 -9.49
C ALA A 135 -11.70 13.00 -8.02
N LEU A 136 -11.77 13.99 -7.13
CA LEU A 136 -12.04 13.76 -5.71
C LEU A 136 -13.42 13.15 -5.50
N VAL A 137 -14.46 13.73 -6.10
CA VAL A 137 -15.84 13.19 -5.99
C VAL A 137 -15.91 11.78 -6.57
N GLY A 138 -15.30 11.54 -7.74
CA GLY A 138 -15.24 10.23 -8.37
C GLY A 138 -14.53 9.18 -7.52
N ALA A 139 -13.38 9.54 -6.94
CA ALA A 139 -12.63 8.66 -6.04
C ALA A 139 -13.42 8.33 -4.76
N VAL A 140 -14.08 9.33 -4.16
CA VAL A 140 -14.93 9.12 -2.98
C VAL A 140 -16.09 8.17 -3.30
N LEU A 141 -16.78 8.34 -4.43
CA LEU A 141 -17.86 7.44 -4.85
C LEU A 141 -17.38 6.01 -5.03
N MET A 142 -16.19 5.81 -5.61
CA MET A 142 -15.59 4.48 -5.73
C MET A 142 -15.21 3.88 -4.36
N ILE A 143 -14.66 4.67 -3.44
CA ILE A 143 -14.34 4.20 -2.08
C ILE A 143 -15.62 3.74 -1.35
N LEU A 144 -16.72 4.47 -1.52
CA LEU A 144 -18.03 4.10 -0.96
C LEU A 144 -18.62 2.86 -1.64
N GLY A 145 -18.42 2.71 -2.96
CA GLY A 145 -18.93 1.58 -3.74
C GLY A 145 -18.08 0.30 -3.69
N ARG A 146 -16.97 0.28 -2.94
CA ARG A 146 -16.02 -0.85 -2.90
C ARG A 146 -16.62 -2.18 -2.46
N GLY A 147 -17.77 -2.15 -1.76
CA GLY A 147 -18.42 -3.33 -1.17
C GLY A 147 -18.85 -4.38 -2.21
N ALA A 148 -19.17 -3.96 -3.44
CA ALA A 148 -19.71 -4.85 -4.47
C ALA A 148 -18.65 -5.63 -5.28
N PHE A 149 -17.37 -5.28 -5.18
CA PHE A 149 -16.31 -5.77 -6.08
C PHE A 149 -15.29 -6.73 -5.42
N GLY A 150 -15.66 -7.28 -4.26
CA GLY A 150 -14.87 -8.29 -3.54
C GLY A 150 -13.66 -7.75 -2.76
N ASP A 151 -13.05 -8.65 -1.98
CA ASP A 151 -11.97 -8.31 -1.03
C ASP A 151 -10.69 -7.81 -1.71
N ALA A 152 -10.40 -8.30 -2.92
CA ALA A 152 -9.24 -7.87 -3.68
C ALA A 152 -9.33 -6.39 -4.06
N HIS A 153 -10.51 -5.92 -4.50
CA HIS A 153 -10.72 -4.51 -4.81
C HIS A 153 -10.64 -3.66 -3.54
N SER A 154 -11.30 -4.07 -2.46
CA SER A 154 -11.27 -3.34 -1.18
C SER A 154 -9.84 -3.16 -0.65
N ARG A 155 -9.01 -4.22 -0.68
CA ARG A 155 -7.60 -4.14 -0.27
C ARG A 155 -6.79 -3.20 -1.16
N ASN A 156 -7.00 -3.27 -2.48
CA ASN A 156 -6.32 -2.38 -3.42
C ASN A 156 -6.70 -0.91 -3.19
N VAL A 157 -7.98 -0.62 -2.90
CA VAL A 157 -8.42 0.73 -2.56
C VAL A 157 -7.69 1.25 -1.32
N VAL A 158 -7.61 0.45 -0.25
CA VAL A 158 -6.87 0.87 0.97
C VAL A 158 -5.39 1.10 0.65
N LEU A 159 -4.74 0.19 -0.08
CA LEU A 159 -3.33 0.32 -0.45
C LEU A 159 -3.08 1.56 -1.32
N SER A 160 -3.99 1.87 -2.24
CA SER A 160 -3.88 3.07 -3.07
C SER A 160 -3.97 4.36 -2.26
N VAL A 161 -4.86 4.44 -1.26
CA VAL A 161 -4.97 5.62 -0.38
C VAL A 161 -3.67 5.81 0.42
N VAL A 162 -3.09 4.73 0.95
CA VAL A 162 -1.81 4.80 1.67
C VAL A 162 -0.69 5.31 0.76
N ILE A 163 -0.54 4.76 -0.45
CA ILE A 163 0.50 5.20 -1.40
C ILE A 163 0.26 6.66 -1.82
N TYR A 164 -1.00 7.07 -2.01
CA TYR A 164 -1.34 8.44 -2.37
C TYR A 164 -0.93 9.43 -1.27
N VAL A 165 -1.23 9.12 0.00
CA VAL A 165 -0.83 9.95 1.14
C VAL A 165 0.70 10.04 1.24
N VAL A 166 1.42 8.93 1.05
CA VAL A 166 2.89 8.93 1.00
C VAL A 166 3.41 9.83 -0.12
N GLY A 167 2.83 9.73 -1.33
CA GLY A 167 3.17 10.61 -2.45
C GLY A 167 2.92 12.08 -2.13
N LEU A 168 1.80 12.41 -1.49
CA LEU A 168 1.46 13.77 -1.06
C LEU A 168 2.51 14.31 -0.08
N VAL A 169 2.90 13.52 0.93
CA VAL A 169 3.94 13.90 1.89
C VAL A 169 5.28 14.14 1.18
N ILE A 170 5.68 13.28 0.25
CA ILE A 170 6.90 13.47 -0.55
C ILE A 170 6.82 14.79 -1.33
N GLY A 171 5.69 15.07 -1.99
CA GLY A 171 5.47 16.31 -2.72
C GLY A 171 5.57 17.56 -1.85
N ILE A 172 5.00 17.53 -0.64
CA ILE A 172 5.12 18.63 0.34
C ILE A 172 6.58 18.83 0.75
N LEU A 173 7.32 17.75 1.03
CA LEU A 173 8.73 17.84 1.41
C LEU A 173 9.59 18.42 0.29
N VAL A 174 9.32 18.05 -0.97
CA VAL A 174 9.97 18.64 -2.15
C VAL A 174 9.63 20.13 -2.32
N ALA A 175 8.38 20.52 -2.08
CA ALA A 175 8.00 21.93 -2.14
C ALA A 175 8.66 22.76 -1.02
N LEU A 176 8.73 22.20 0.18
CA LEU A 176 9.40 22.82 1.33
C LEU A 176 10.92 22.93 1.11
N SER A 177 11.56 21.91 0.54
CA SER A 177 13.00 21.97 0.22
C SER A 177 13.29 23.04 -0.81
N PHE A 178 12.46 23.17 -1.86
CA PHE A 178 12.59 24.26 -2.82
C PHE A 178 12.40 25.65 -2.19
N ALA A 179 11.38 25.82 -1.36
CA ALA A 179 11.15 27.08 -0.64
C ALA A 179 12.32 27.43 0.28
N PHE A 180 12.90 26.44 0.96
CA PHE A 180 14.10 26.62 1.78
C PHE A 180 15.31 27.02 0.94
N SER A 181 15.53 26.38 -0.21
CA SER A 181 16.60 26.76 -1.15
C SER A 181 16.46 28.21 -1.60
N LEU A 182 15.25 28.69 -1.92
CA LEU A 182 15.02 30.10 -2.24
C LEU A 182 15.33 31.03 -1.05
N GLY A 183 14.92 30.66 0.15
CA GLY A 183 15.22 31.42 1.37
C GLY A 183 16.72 31.52 1.65
N SER A 184 17.47 30.44 1.42
CA SER A 184 18.92 30.41 1.65
C SER A 184 19.71 31.37 0.75
N ILE A 185 19.25 31.59 -0.50
CA ILE A 185 19.86 32.56 -1.43
C ILE A 185 19.68 33.98 -0.91
N GLN A 186 18.52 34.30 -0.34
CA GLN A 186 18.24 35.63 0.24
C GLN A 186 19.11 35.89 1.48
N ILE A 187 19.26 34.90 2.35
CA ILE A 187 20.02 35.04 3.62
C ILE A 187 21.53 35.11 3.35
N SER A 188 22.03 34.38 2.37
CA SER A 188 23.46 34.36 2.03
C SER A 188 23.95 35.64 1.33
N GLY A 189 23.03 36.52 0.88
CA GLY A 189 23.39 37.71 0.10
C GLY A 189 24.00 37.38 -1.26
N ALA A 190 23.83 36.15 -1.74
CA ALA A 190 24.34 35.73 -3.04
C ALA A 190 23.68 36.57 -4.14
N SER A 191 24.49 37.07 -5.08
CA SER A 191 24.04 37.92 -6.18
C SER A 191 24.84 37.59 -7.45
N GLY A 192 24.29 37.96 -8.61
CA GLY A 192 24.91 37.66 -9.90
C GLY A 192 24.92 36.17 -10.22
N SER A 193 26.05 35.67 -10.75
CA SER A 193 26.16 34.31 -11.29
C SER A 193 26.07 33.20 -10.23
N SER A 194 26.51 33.45 -9.00
CA SER A 194 26.43 32.47 -7.91
C SER A 194 24.99 32.23 -7.46
N ALA A 195 24.17 33.28 -7.38
CA ALA A 195 22.74 33.18 -7.10
C ALA A 195 21.98 32.49 -8.23
N ALA A 196 22.31 32.81 -9.50
CA ALA A 196 21.74 32.15 -10.67
C ALA A 196 22.03 30.64 -10.70
N GLY A 197 23.27 30.24 -10.36
CA GLY A 197 23.65 28.83 -10.24
C GLY A 197 22.90 28.09 -9.14
N ALA A 198 22.77 28.69 -7.94
CA ALA A 198 22.02 28.11 -6.83
C ALA A 198 20.51 27.96 -7.16
N LEU A 199 19.92 28.95 -7.83
CA LEU A 199 18.52 28.91 -8.26
C LEU A 199 18.29 27.84 -9.33
N SER A 200 19.19 27.74 -10.32
CA SER A 200 19.13 26.70 -11.35
C SER A 200 19.21 25.30 -10.73
N ALA A 201 20.11 25.08 -9.77
CA ALA A 201 20.21 23.81 -9.05
C ALA A 201 18.93 23.50 -8.27
N ALA A 202 18.41 24.46 -7.50
CA ALA A 202 17.16 24.29 -6.76
C ALA A 202 15.97 23.97 -7.67
N PHE A 203 15.92 24.58 -8.87
CA PHE A 203 14.87 24.30 -9.85
C PHE A 203 15.00 22.88 -10.45
N ASN A 204 16.22 22.43 -10.75
CA ASN A 204 16.45 21.05 -11.21
C ASN A 204 16.05 20.03 -10.14
N ASP A 205 16.40 20.26 -8.87
CA ASP A 205 16.00 19.41 -7.76
C ASP A 205 14.47 19.37 -7.59
N LEU A 206 13.80 20.52 -7.75
CA LEU A 206 12.33 20.59 -7.76
C LEU A 206 11.73 19.74 -8.88
N LEU A 207 12.23 19.88 -10.12
CA LEU A 207 11.71 19.12 -11.25
C LEU A 207 11.89 17.60 -11.07
N VAL A 208 13.05 17.16 -10.57
CA VAL A 208 13.30 15.75 -10.26
C VAL A 208 12.36 15.27 -9.15
N GLY A 209 12.19 16.05 -8.08
CA GLY A 209 11.28 15.75 -6.99
C GLY A 209 9.81 15.65 -7.44
N LEU A 210 9.38 16.46 -8.41
CA LEU A 210 8.05 16.38 -9.00
C LEU A 210 7.85 15.10 -9.81
N ILE A 211 8.87 14.61 -10.52
CA ILE A 211 8.80 13.32 -11.22
C ILE A 211 8.67 12.16 -10.22
N ILE A 212 9.48 12.18 -9.15
CA ILE A 212 9.40 11.15 -8.10
C ILE A 212 8.01 11.15 -7.46
N THR A 213 7.49 12.33 -7.13
CA THR A 213 6.14 12.50 -6.57
C THR A 213 5.07 11.98 -7.53
N GLY A 214 5.16 12.34 -8.81
CA GLY A 214 4.26 11.88 -9.87
C GLY A 214 4.31 10.36 -10.08
N ALA A 215 5.49 9.75 -9.96
CA ALA A 215 5.65 8.29 -10.03
C ALA A 215 4.92 7.59 -8.87
N VAL A 216 5.11 8.05 -7.64
CA VAL A 216 4.44 7.47 -6.46
C VAL A 216 2.92 7.63 -6.56
N ILE A 217 2.43 8.81 -6.93
CA ILE A 217 0.99 9.05 -7.10
C ILE A 217 0.43 8.23 -8.27
N GLY A 218 1.16 8.10 -9.38
CA GLY A 218 0.73 7.28 -10.52
C GLY A 218 0.61 5.79 -10.17
N ILE A 219 1.49 5.26 -9.31
CA ILE A 219 1.35 3.89 -8.78
C ILE A 219 0.04 3.74 -7.98
N ALA A 220 -0.32 4.73 -7.16
CA ALA A 220 -1.59 4.71 -6.43
C ALA A 220 -2.79 4.61 -7.38
N ILE A 221 -2.79 5.40 -8.47
CA ILE A 221 -3.84 5.39 -9.50
C ILE A 221 -3.96 4.01 -10.16
N ILE A 222 -2.83 3.37 -10.46
CA ILE A 222 -2.84 2.01 -11.04
C ILE A 222 -3.50 1.03 -10.08
N VAL A 223 -3.01 0.97 -8.83
CA VAL A 223 -3.51 0.04 -7.82
C VAL A 223 -5.01 0.23 -7.60
N PHE A 224 -5.47 1.48 -7.55
CA PHE A 224 -6.86 1.86 -7.24
C PHE A 224 -7.89 1.14 -8.13
N THR A 225 -7.63 1.05 -9.43
CA THR A 225 -8.55 0.41 -10.40
C THR A 225 -8.08 -0.96 -10.89
N TYR A 226 -6.90 -1.43 -10.46
CA TYR A 226 -6.27 -2.66 -10.97
C TYR A 226 -7.15 -3.90 -10.85
N ALA A 227 -7.82 -4.08 -9.70
CA ALA A 227 -8.60 -5.29 -9.40
C ALA A 227 -9.83 -5.44 -10.31
N ILE A 228 -10.45 -4.33 -10.70
CA ILE A 228 -11.68 -4.33 -11.50
C ILE A 228 -11.41 -4.35 -13.01
N GLN A 229 -10.15 -4.23 -13.43
CA GLN A 229 -9.78 -4.21 -14.84
C GLN A 229 -9.53 -5.58 -15.45
N ASP A 230 -9.95 -5.72 -16.72
CA ASP A 230 -9.59 -6.82 -17.60
C ASP A 230 -8.12 -6.73 -18.04
N ARG A 231 -7.63 -7.76 -18.77
CA ARG A 231 -6.24 -7.80 -19.25
C ARG A 231 -5.89 -6.55 -20.08
N LEU A 232 -6.81 -6.10 -20.93
CA LEU A 232 -6.60 -4.91 -21.78
C LEU A 232 -6.61 -3.62 -20.96
N GLY A 233 -7.54 -3.47 -20.02
CA GLY A 233 -7.57 -2.31 -19.11
C GLY A 233 -6.26 -2.14 -18.34
N ARG A 234 -5.69 -3.24 -17.83
CA ARG A 234 -4.41 -3.21 -17.10
C ARG A 234 -3.25 -2.74 -17.97
N VAL A 235 -3.21 -3.16 -19.23
CA VAL A 235 -2.21 -2.70 -20.19
C VAL A 235 -2.40 -1.21 -20.50
N LEU A 236 -3.65 -0.73 -20.64
CA LEU A 236 -3.95 0.68 -20.87
C LEU A 236 -3.52 1.57 -19.68
N LEU A 237 -3.75 1.13 -18.44
CA LEU A 237 -3.25 1.85 -17.26
C LEU A 237 -1.73 1.96 -17.24
N LEU A 238 -1.04 0.84 -17.50
CA LEU A 238 0.42 0.82 -17.52
C LEU A 238 0.97 1.68 -18.66
N ALA A 239 0.34 1.63 -19.84
CA ALA A 239 0.69 2.50 -20.96
C ALA A 239 0.52 3.98 -20.60
N GLY A 240 -0.62 4.36 -20.02
CA GLY A 240 -0.89 5.73 -19.57
C GLY A 240 0.13 6.21 -18.52
N TYR A 241 0.49 5.36 -17.57
CA TYR A 241 1.52 5.66 -16.57
C TYR A 241 2.91 5.85 -17.17
N ILE A 242 3.33 4.94 -18.04
CA ILE A 242 4.62 5.04 -18.74
C ILE A 242 4.65 6.31 -19.61
N SER A 243 3.57 6.61 -20.34
CA SER A 243 3.44 7.85 -21.12
C SER A 243 3.54 9.08 -20.24
N SER A 244 2.89 9.10 -19.08
CA SER A 244 2.96 10.21 -18.13
C SER A 244 4.39 10.44 -17.62
N LEU A 245 5.10 9.39 -17.23
CA LEU A 245 6.51 9.50 -16.81
C LEU A 245 7.42 9.96 -17.95
N SER A 246 7.19 9.44 -19.16
CA SER A 246 7.98 9.79 -20.34
C SER A 246 7.82 11.27 -20.68
N VAL A 247 6.58 11.80 -20.62
CA VAL A 247 6.31 13.22 -20.77
C VAL A 247 7.00 14.02 -19.66
N GLY A 248 6.91 13.60 -18.39
CA GLY A 248 7.60 14.28 -17.29
C GLY A 248 9.11 14.36 -17.45
N ILE A 249 9.75 13.27 -17.90
CA ILE A 249 11.19 13.23 -18.19
C ILE A 249 11.57 14.14 -19.37
N LEU A 250 10.75 14.16 -20.43
CA LEU A 250 10.92 15.10 -21.54
C LEU A 250 10.77 16.56 -21.09
N VAL A 251 9.82 16.84 -20.20
CA VAL A 251 9.66 18.18 -19.61
C VAL A 251 10.90 18.57 -18.81
N LEU A 252 11.47 17.66 -18.01
CA LEU A 252 12.70 17.91 -17.25
C LEU A 252 13.86 18.27 -18.19
N SER A 253 14.08 17.51 -19.27
CA SER A 253 15.20 17.75 -20.18
C SER A 253 15.05 19.06 -20.96
N VAL A 254 13.83 19.37 -21.41
CA VAL A 254 13.55 20.62 -22.15
C VAL A 254 13.61 21.82 -21.22
N ILE A 255 12.91 21.82 -20.08
CA ILE A 255 12.85 23.01 -19.21
C ILE A 255 14.18 23.22 -18.47
N GLY A 256 14.85 22.17 -17.99
CA GLY A 256 16.11 22.29 -17.25
C GLY A 256 17.23 22.97 -18.07
N SER A 257 17.30 22.65 -19.37
CA SER A 257 18.29 23.27 -20.28
C SER A 257 18.00 24.75 -20.53
N GLN A 258 16.73 25.13 -20.65
CA GLN A 258 16.34 26.52 -20.89
C GLN A 258 16.52 27.40 -19.66
N VAL A 259 16.20 26.89 -18.46
CA VAL A 259 16.36 27.64 -17.20
C VAL A 259 17.82 28.01 -16.95
N THR A 260 18.75 27.07 -17.22
CA THR A 260 20.19 27.31 -17.08
C THR A 260 20.67 28.42 -18.01
N THR A 261 20.19 28.41 -19.26
CA THR A 261 20.56 29.41 -20.28
C THR A 261 19.95 30.78 -19.99
N ALA A 262 18.68 30.82 -19.53
CA ALA A 262 17.96 32.05 -19.27
C ALA A 262 18.48 32.81 -18.03
N LEU A 263 18.83 32.10 -16.95
CA LEU A 263 19.35 32.72 -15.72
C LEU A 263 20.77 33.28 -15.85
N GLN A 264 21.53 32.84 -16.85
CA GLN A 264 22.88 33.33 -17.12
C GLN A 264 22.93 34.53 -18.08
N SER A 265 21.89 34.71 -18.90
CA SER A 265 21.89 35.67 -20.01
C SER A 265 20.80 36.76 -19.93
N ALA A 266 19.79 36.60 -19.06
CA ALA A 266 18.63 37.48 -19.07
C ALA A 266 17.93 37.62 -17.70
N SER A 267 17.10 38.67 -17.55
CA SER A 267 16.25 38.90 -16.38
C SER A 267 15.13 37.85 -16.25
N LEU A 268 14.65 37.61 -15.03
CA LEU A 268 13.57 36.65 -14.73
C LEU A 268 12.32 36.82 -15.63
N SER A 269 11.98 38.04 -16.04
CA SER A 269 10.83 38.35 -16.88
C SER A 269 10.91 37.80 -18.31
N SER A 270 12.09 37.80 -18.93
CA SER A 270 12.30 37.24 -20.28
C SER A 270 12.47 35.72 -20.26
N ALA A 271 12.99 35.17 -19.15
CA ALA A 271 12.96 33.73 -18.91
C ALA A 271 11.51 33.21 -18.89
N VAL A 272 10.62 33.87 -18.14
CA VAL A 272 9.20 33.48 -18.00
C VAL A 272 8.43 33.52 -19.32
N SER A 273 8.64 34.55 -20.16
CA SER A 273 7.94 34.66 -21.45
C SER A 273 8.37 33.60 -22.47
N SER A 274 9.66 33.19 -22.46
CA SER A 274 10.16 32.09 -23.29
C SER A 274 9.61 30.72 -22.87
N LEU A 275 9.41 30.50 -21.56
CA LEU A 275 8.76 29.31 -21.03
C LEU A 275 7.28 29.26 -21.43
N GLN A 276 6.61 30.41 -21.52
CA GLN A 276 5.17 30.48 -21.76
C GLN A 276 4.78 30.02 -23.18
N SER A 277 5.61 30.27 -24.20
CA SER A 277 5.37 29.80 -25.57
C SER A 277 5.62 28.29 -25.73
N GLN A 278 6.66 27.75 -25.10
CA GLN A 278 6.94 26.31 -25.11
C GLN A 278 5.94 25.49 -24.27
N ALA A 279 5.38 26.09 -23.21
CA ALA A 279 4.37 25.45 -22.37
C ALA A 279 3.08 25.08 -23.14
N GLN A 280 2.72 25.78 -24.23
CA GLN A 280 1.54 25.42 -25.03
C GLN A 280 1.73 24.11 -25.81
N LEU A 281 2.93 23.84 -26.34
CA LEU A 281 3.23 22.58 -27.03
C LEU A 281 3.35 21.41 -26.04
N LEU A 282 3.98 21.63 -24.89
CA LEU A 282 4.09 20.63 -23.83
C LEU A 282 2.72 20.23 -23.24
N ARG A 283 1.74 21.14 -23.24
CA ARG A 283 0.36 20.84 -22.81
C ARG A 283 -0.34 19.81 -23.69
N LEU A 284 -0.12 19.85 -25.01
CA LEU A 284 -0.68 18.87 -25.94
C LEU A 284 -0.17 17.45 -25.64
N LEU A 285 1.07 17.31 -25.17
CA LEU A 285 1.63 16.03 -24.73
C LEU A 285 0.91 15.45 -23.50
N GLY A 286 0.34 16.30 -22.64
CA GLY A 286 -0.44 15.87 -21.48
C GLY A 286 -1.74 15.14 -21.82
N PHE A 287 -2.27 15.29 -23.04
CA PHE A 287 -3.47 14.58 -23.48
C PHE A 287 -3.22 13.08 -23.75
N ILE A 288 -1.99 12.70 -24.08
CA ILE A 288 -1.64 11.30 -24.38
C ILE A 288 -1.95 10.38 -23.18
N PRO A 289 -1.38 10.60 -21.98
CA PRO A 289 -1.72 9.77 -20.81
C PRO A 289 -3.18 9.92 -20.40
N ALA A 290 -3.77 11.11 -20.53
CA ALA A 290 -5.18 11.37 -20.20
C ALA A 290 -6.14 10.46 -21.00
N ILE A 291 -5.91 10.32 -22.30
CA ILE A 291 -6.71 9.45 -23.17
C ILE A 291 -6.57 7.99 -22.76
N PHE A 292 -5.37 7.52 -22.42
CA PHE A 292 -5.16 6.15 -21.94
C PHE A 292 -5.94 5.86 -20.64
N TYR A 293 -5.82 6.74 -19.64
CA TYR A 293 -6.56 6.58 -18.37
C TYR A 293 -8.08 6.66 -18.58
N ALA A 294 -8.55 7.66 -19.33
CA ALA A 294 -9.99 7.81 -19.61
C ALA A 294 -10.56 6.60 -20.36
N THR A 295 -9.81 6.06 -21.32
CA THR A 295 -10.21 4.85 -22.06
C THR A 295 -10.26 3.64 -21.12
N ALA A 296 -9.27 3.48 -20.23
CA ALA A 296 -9.25 2.39 -19.26
C ALA A 296 -10.46 2.45 -18.32
N TYR A 297 -10.79 3.63 -17.78
CA TYR A 297 -11.96 3.81 -16.90
C TYR A 297 -13.29 3.62 -17.62
N TYR A 298 -13.42 4.16 -18.84
CA TYR A 298 -14.61 3.98 -19.67
C TYR A 298 -14.89 2.50 -19.96
N ARG A 299 -13.83 1.74 -20.24
CA ARG A 299 -13.95 0.31 -20.55
C ARG A 299 -14.45 -0.50 -19.33
N VAL A 300 -13.96 -0.18 -18.13
CA VAL A 300 -14.46 -0.80 -16.89
C VAL A 300 -15.93 -0.47 -16.68
N ARG A 301 -16.31 0.80 -16.84
CA ARG A 301 -17.70 1.23 -16.73
C ARG A 301 -18.61 0.47 -17.70
N GLN A 302 -18.22 0.35 -18.96
CA GLN A 302 -18.99 -0.39 -19.96
C GLN A 302 -19.20 -1.86 -19.58
N ARG A 303 -18.22 -2.49 -18.92
CA ARG A 303 -18.35 -3.86 -18.41
C ARG A 303 -19.28 -3.96 -17.21
N ILE A 304 -19.21 -3.00 -16.29
CA ILE A 304 -20.14 -2.90 -15.17
C ILE A 304 -21.58 -2.74 -15.66
N ASP A 305 -21.80 -1.85 -16.64
CA ASP A 305 -23.12 -1.61 -17.23
C ASP A 305 -23.66 -2.87 -17.96
N ARG A 306 -22.77 -3.76 -18.42
CA ARG A 306 -23.11 -5.07 -19.00
C ARG A 306 -23.29 -6.19 -17.96
N GLY A 307 -23.06 -5.92 -16.68
CA GLY A 307 -23.12 -6.92 -15.60
C GLY A 307 -21.92 -7.85 -15.51
N GLU A 308 -20.82 -7.56 -16.22
CA GLU A 308 -19.59 -8.36 -16.20
C GLU A 308 -18.70 -7.99 -14.99
N LEU A 309 -19.16 -8.31 -13.78
CA LEU A 309 -18.41 -7.99 -12.56
C LEU A 309 -17.24 -8.99 -12.36
N PRO A 310 -15.99 -8.49 -12.16
CA PRO A 310 -14.87 -9.35 -11.80
C PRO A 310 -15.11 -9.83 -10.37
N SER A 311 -15.45 -11.11 -10.24
CA SER A 311 -15.71 -11.88 -9.01
C SER A 311 -16.98 -11.54 -8.23
N ARG A 312 -17.99 -12.42 -8.35
CA ARG A 312 -18.80 -12.82 -7.19
C ARG A 312 -18.09 -14.02 -6.53
N PRO A 313 -17.83 -13.99 -5.21
CA PRO A 313 -17.35 -15.17 -4.50
C PRO A 313 -18.34 -16.34 -4.60
#